data_AF-A0A7S1GIV2-F1
#
_entry.id   AF-A0A7S1GIV2-F1
#
_cell.length_a   1.000
_cell.length_b   1.000
_cell.length_c   1.000
_cell.angle_alpha   90.00
_cell.angle_beta   90.00
_cell.angle_gamma   90.00
#
_symmetry.space_group_name_H-M   'P 1'
#
loop_
_entity.id
_entity.type
_entity.pdbx_description
1 polymer ?
#
loop_
_entity_poly.entity_id
_entity_poly.type
_entity_poly.pdbx_seq_one_letter_code
_entity_poly.pdbx_strand_id
1 'polypeptide(L)'
;SCAYEIEVEEHPGVSKGPAVGIGWEFQEMNPILVDDFEANHPPRRAFREIKMTLDARMELLRSSGIPRSEIDRAIKRSNIARKKRKKTIATDKSTARIKESLES
;
A
#
# COMPACT_ATOMS: atom_id res chain seq x y z
N SER A 1 -10.67 17.29 11.98
CA SER A 1 -9.78 16.50 11.12
C SER A 1 -10.63 15.53 10.33
N CYS A 2 -10.52 15.50 8.99
CA CYS A 2 -11.10 14.42 8.20
C CYS A 2 -10.32 13.15 8.52
N ALA A 3 -10.99 12.05 8.85
CA ALA A 3 -10.30 10.79 9.05
C ALA A 3 -11.14 9.65 8.48
N TYR A 4 -10.48 8.86 7.66
CA TYR A 4 -10.91 7.50 7.37
C TYR A 4 -10.31 6.59 8.45
N GLU A 5 -11.00 5.50 8.75
CA GLU A 5 -10.41 4.39 9.48
C GLU A 5 -9.12 3.93 8.80
N ILE A 6 -8.13 3.60 9.62
CA ILE A 6 -6.84 3.11 9.17
C ILE A 6 -6.81 1.60 9.34
N GLU A 7 -6.49 0.89 8.27
CA GLU A 7 -6.44 -0.57 8.26
C GLU A 7 -5.07 -1.11 7.82
N VAL A 8 -4.78 -2.36 8.20
CA VAL A 8 -3.65 -3.11 7.66
C VAL A 8 -4.05 -3.78 6.35
N GLU A 9 -3.29 -3.52 5.28
CA GLU A 9 -3.57 -4.09 3.96
C GLU A 9 -2.39 -4.90 3.40
N GLU A 10 -2.69 -5.78 2.43
CA GLU A 10 -1.75 -6.63 1.70
C GLU A 10 -1.49 -6.11 0.28
N HIS A 11 -1.00 -4.87 0.15
CA HIS A 11 -0.81 -4.26 -1.17
C HIS A 11 0.51 -4.70 -1.86
N PRO A 12 0.47 -5.22 -3.09
CA PRO A 12 1.66 -5.73 -3.78
C PRO A 12 2.68 -4.68 -4.19
N GLY A 13 2.27 -3.41 -4.31
CA GLY A 13 3.14 -2.27 -4.60
C GLY A 13 4.06 -1.89 -3.43
N VAL A 14 3.82 -2.42 -2.24
CA VAL A 14 4.71 -2.22 -1.09
C VAL A 14 5.85 -3.24 -1.16
N SER A 15 7.09 -2.74 -1.15
CA SER A 15 8.30 -3.58 -1.23
C SER A 15 8.70 -4.21 0.12
N LYS A 16 8.39 -3.55 1.24
CA LYS A 16 8.76 -3.98 2.60
C LYS A 16 7.70 -3.56 3.62
N GLY A 17 7.48 -4.42 4.61
CA GLY A 17 6.53 -4.18 5.70
C GLY A 17 5.07 -4.31 5.27
N PRO A 18 4.15 -3.87 6.14
CA PRO A 18 2.71 -3.84 5.85
C PRO A 18 2.37 -2.66 4.93
N ALA A 19 1.25 -2.76 4.22
CA ALA A 19 0.61 -1.61 3.61
C ALA A 19 -0.38 -0.99 4.60
N VAL A 20 -0.68 0.29 4.38
CA VAL A 20 -1.73 1.00 5.10
C VAL A 20 -2.89 1.14 4.13
N GLY A 21 -4.05 0.66 4.53
CA GLY A 21 -5.31 0.83 3.83
C GLY A 21 -6.14 1.96 4.47
N ILE A 22 -7.15 2.40 3.72
CA ILE A 22 -8.21 3.26 4.22
C ILE A 22 -9.49 2.42 4.29
N GLY A 23 -10.12 2.40 5.47
CA GLY A 23 -11.37 1.72 5.70
C GLY A 23 -12.57 2.51 5.16
N TRP A 24 -13.76 1.95 5.34
CA TRP A 24 -15.02 2.57 4.91
C TRP A 24 -15.63 3.48 5.97
N GLU A 25 -15.19 3.36 7.23
CA GLU A 25 -15.64 4.26 8.28
C GLU A 25 -15.05 5.65 8.03
N PHE A 26 -15.94 6.54 7.60
CA PHE A 26 -15.64 7.92 7.26
C PHE A 26 -16.23 8.85 8.32
N GLN A 27 -15.41 9.72 8.87
CA GLN A 27 -15.88 10.82 9.70
C GLN A 27 -16.22 12.03 8.83
N GLU A 28 -17.53 12.29 8.72
CA GLU A 28 -18.07 13.40 7.94
C GLU A 28 -17.58 14.76 8.47
N MET A 29 -17.33 15.68 7.53
CA MET A 29 -16.85 17.02 7.82
C MET A 29 -17.80 18.09 7.32
N ASN A 30 -17.63 19.28 7.89
CA ASN A 30 -18.29 20.48 7.41
C ASN A 30 -17.86 20.76 5.96
N PRO A 31 -18.82 21.06 5.06
CA PRO A 31 -18.51 21.46 3.71
C PRO A 31 -17.74 22.78 3.70
N ILE A 32 -16.78 22.90 2.78
CA ILE A 32 -16.09 24.15 2.45
C ILE A 32 -16.60 24.68 1.11
N LEU A 33 -16.71 26.00 0.96
CA LEU A 33 -17.04 26.60 -0.32
C LEU A 33 -15.89 26.39 -1.31
N VAL A 34 -16.23 26.15 -2.57
CA VAL A 34 -15.24 25.94 -3.64
C VAL A 34 -14.34 27.17 -3.80
N ASP A 35 -14.92 28.36 -3.76
CA ASP A 35 -14.17 29.62 -3.88
C ASP A 35 -13.16 29.80 -2.75
N ASP A 36 -13.52 29.41 -1.52
CA ASP A 36 -12.61 29.45 -0.37
C ASP A 36 -11.46 28.46 -0.53
N PHE A 37 -11.71 27.29 -1.12
CA PHE A 37 -10.66 26.32 -1.41
C PHE A 37 -9.71 26.83 -2.50
N GLU A 38 -10.23 27.31 -3.63
CA GLU A 38 -9.41 27.82 -4.75
C GLU A 38 -8.55 29.03 -4.34
N ALA A 39 -9.06 29.89 -3.45
CA ALA A 39 -8.30 31.03 -2.94
C ALA A 39 -7.17 30.63 -1.98
N ASN A 40 -7.28 29.48 -1.29
CA ASN A 40 -6.41 29.12 -0.17
C ASN A 40 -5.69 27.77 -0.31
N HIS A 41 -5.86 27.05 -1.43
CA HIS A 41 -5.32 25.69 -1.53
C HIS A 41 -3.78 25.70 -1.48
N PRO A 42 -3.16 24.72 -0.80
CA PRO A 42 -1.71 24.62 -0.75
C PRO A 42 -1.13 24.27 -2.13
N PRO A 43 0.16 24.57 -2.37
CA PRO A 43 0.84 24.23 -3.62
C PRO A 43 0.86 22.70 -3.84
N ARG A 44 1.04 22.30 -5.10
CA ARG A 44 1.09 20.89 -5.49
C ARG A 44 2.23 20.18 -4.75
N ARG A 45 1.90 19.08 -4.07
CA ARG A 45 2.87 18.25 -3.35
C ARG A 45 3.93 17.67 -4.29
N ALA A 46 5.18 17.70 -3.84
CA ALA A 46 6.29 17.01 -4.48
C ALA A 46 6.16 15.49 -4.26
N PHE A 47 6.74 14.69 -5.16
CA PHE A 47 6.68 13.22 -5.06
C PHE A 47 7.17 12.67 -3.71
N ARG A 48 8.20 13.30 -3.13
CA ARG A 48 8.73 12.93 -1.80
C ARG A 48 7.72 13.10 -0.67
N GLU A 49 6.77 14.02 -0.83
CA GLU A 49 5.74 14.36 0.17
C GLU A 49 4.50 13.45 0.03
N ILE A 50 4.40 12.74 -1.10
CA ILE A 50 3.35 11.76 -1.35
C ILE A 50 3.77 10.38 -0.82
N LYS A 51 5.08 10.08 -0.83
CA LYS A 51 5.60 8.77 -0.44
C LYS A 51 5.66 8.60 1.09
N MET A 52 4.89 7.65 1.60
CA MET A 52 4.97 7.26 3.01
C MET A 52 6.12 6.26 3.25
N THR A 53 6.99 6.55 4.21
CA THR A 53 8.12 5.67 4.58
C THR A 53 7.63 4.43 5.35
N LEU A 54 8.49 3.41 5.49
CA LEU A 54 8.15 2.24 6.30
C LEU A 54 7.90 2.62 7.75
N ASP A 55 8.74 3.49 8.31
CA ASP A 55 8.63 3.89 9.71
C ASP A 55 7.34 4.69 9.95
N ALA A 56 7.00 5.59 9.02
CA ALA A 56 5.73 6.31 9.06
C ALA A 56 4.52 5.36 8.98
N ARG A 57 4.57 4.32 8.13
CA ARG A 57 3.51 3.29 8.09
C ARG A 57 3.39 2.53 9.40
N MET A 58 4.52 2.09 9.95
CA MET A 58 4.54 1.31 11.18
C MET A 58 4.02 2.13 12.37
N GLU A 59 4.40 3.40 12.43
CA GLU A 59 3.93 4.31 13.48
C GLU A 59 2.44 4.57 13.33
N LEU A 60 1.98 4.88 12.12
CA LEU A 60 0.56 5.11 11.84
C LEU A 60 -0.28 3.91 12.29
N LEU A 61 0.04 2.70 11.83
CA LEU A 61 -0.71 1.48 12.19
C LEU A 61 -0.72 1.21 13.70
N ARG A 62 0.39 1.47 14.40
CA ARG A 62 0.46 1.30 15.87
C ARG A 62 -0.38 2.35 16.59
N SER A 63 -0.29 3.61 16.15
CA SER A 63 -1.03 4.72 16.73
C SER A 63 -2.55 4.59 16.52
N SER A 64 -2.96 3.88 15.45
CA SER A 64 -4.36 3.52 15.17
C SER A 64 -4.88 2.35 16.01
N GLY A 65 -4.11 1.82 16.96
CA GLY A 65 -4.57 0.75 17.86
C GLY A 65 -4.49 -0.67 17.27
N ILE A 66 -3.89 -0.84 16.08
CA ILE A 66 -3.81 -2.14 15.44
C ILE A 66 -2.80 -3.03 16.18
N PRO A 67 -3.19 -4.26 16.58
CA PRO A 67 -2.31 -5.11 17.35
C PRO A 67 -1.10 -5.55 16.53
N ARG A 68 0.05 -5.67 17.20
CA ARG A 68 1.30 -6.05 16.54
C ARG A 68 1.21 -7.40 15.81
N SER A 69 0.45 -8.34 16.36
CA SER A 69 0.21 -9.66 15.78
C SER A 69 -0.44 -9.59 14.39
N GLU A 70 -1.34 -8.63 14.18
CA GLU A 70 -2.02 -8.39 12.91
C GLU A 70 -1.09 -7.79 11.87
N ILE A 71 -0.29 -6.79 12.28
CA ILE A 71 0.75 -6.22 11.43
C ILE A 71 1.72 -7.31 10.96
N ASP A 72 2.21 -8.14 11.89
CA ASP A 72 3.15 -9.22 11.57
C ASP A 72 2.51 -10.29 10.66
N ARG A 73 1.21 -10.58 10.83
CA ARG A 73 0.44 -11.49 9.96
C ARG A 73 0.38 -10.96 8.53
N ALA A 74 0.06 -9.67 8.34
CA ALA A 74 0.00 -9.07 7.01
C ALA A 74 1.38 -9.01 6.32
N ILE A 75 2.44 -8.71 7.08
CA ILE A 75 3.82 -8.77 6.57
C ILE A 75 4.14 -10.18 6.06
N LYS A 76 3.81 -11.23 6.85
CA LYS A 76 4.05 -12.62 6.45
C LYS A 76 3.30 -12.97 5.17
N ARG A 77 2.01 -12.63 5.08
CA ARG A 77 1.20 -12.91 3.89
C ARG A 77 1.70 -12.18 2.64
N SER A 78 2.03 -10.90 2.79
CA SER A 78 2.65 -10.10 1.71
C SER A 78 3.97 -10.72 1.23
N ASN A 79 4.82 -11.19 2.15
CA ASN A 79 6.07 -11.86 1.80
C ASN A 79 5.83 -13.20 1.08
N ILE A 80 4.84 -13.98 1.51
CA ILE A 80 4.46 -15.23 0.84
C ILE A 80 3.98 -14.92 -0.59
N ALA A 81 3.11 -13.93 -0.78
CA ALA A 81 2.62 -13.52 -2.09
C ALA A 81 3.77 -13.06 -3.01
N ARG A 82 4.71 -12.24 -2.50
CA ARG A 82 5.91 -11.83 -3.24
C ARG A 82 6.78 -13.02 -3.65
N LYS A 83 7.01 -13.98 -2.73
CA LYS A 83 7.78 -15.20 -3.01
C LYS A 83 7.11 -16.06 -4.08
N LYS A 84 5.78 -16.24 -4.00
CA LYS A 84 5.00 -16.97 -5.02
C LYS A 84 5.15 -16.32 -6.39
N ARG A 85 4.98 -15.00 -6.50
CA ARG A 85 5.15 -14.27 -7.76
C ARG A 85 6.55 -14.41 -8.35
N LYS A 86 7.60 -14.30 -7.52
CA LYS A 86 8.98 -14.53 -7.97
C LYS A 86 9.16 -15.93 -8.54
N LYS A 87 8.56 -16.94 -7.92
CA LYS A 87 8.60 -18.33 -8.41
C LYS A 87 7.86 -18.46 -9.75
N THR A 88 6.64 -17.94 -9.87
CA THR A 88 5.87 -17.95 -11.13
C THR A 88 6.65 -17.30 -12.27
N ILE A 89 7.21 -16.10 -12.05
CA ILE A 89 8.01 -15.40 -13.07
C ILE A 89 9.25 -16.21 -13.48
N ALA A 90 9.89 -16.90 -12.54
CA ALA A 90 11.04 -17.75 -12.85
C ALA A 90 10.63 -18.99 -13.67
N THR A 91 9.52 -19.64 -13.29
CA THR A 91 8.95 -20.78 -14.01
C THR A 91 8.54 -20.39 -15.43
N ASP A 92 7.80 -19.29 -15.60
CA ASP A 92 7.34 -18.82 -16.92
C ASP A 92 8.52 -18.52 -17.86
N LYS A 93 9.60 -17.94 -17.34
CA LYS A 93 10.83 -17.71 -18.12
C LYS A 93 11.55 -18.99 -18.51
N SER A 94 11.40 -20.07 -17.75
CA SER A 94 12.00 -21.37 -18.08
C SER A 94 11.16 -22.13 -19.10
N THR A 95 9.83 -22.10 -18.97
CA THR A 95 8.90 -22.76 -19.91
C THR A 95 8.87 -22.06 -21.26
N ALA A 96 8.97 -20.72 -21.30
CA ALA A 96 9.08 -19.96 -22.54
C ALA A 96 10.32 -20.37 -23.36
N ARG A 97 11.50 -20.49 -22.71
CA ARG A 97 12.74 -20.93 -23.36
C ARG A 97 12.67 -22.36 -23.91
N ILE A 98 12.01 -23.26 -23.17
CA ILE A 98 11.82 -24.64 -23.62
C ILE A 98 10.89 -24.71 -24.83
N LYS A 99 9.79 -23.94 -24.83
CA LYS A 99 8.86 -23.88 -25.98
C LYS A 99 9.55 -23.37 -27.25
N GLU A 100 10.31 -22.28 -27.14
CA GLU A 100 11.07 -21.70 -28.27
C GLU A 100 12.07 -22.71 -28.87
N SER A 101 12.71 -23.52 -28.03
CA SER A 101 13.66 -24.56 -28.47
C SER A 101 13.00 -25.78 -29.10
N LEU A 102 11.71 -26.03 -28.84
CA LEU A 102 10.94 -27.14 -29.42
C LEU A 102 10.24 -26.74 -30.73
N GLU A 103 10.08 -25.44 -30.97
CA GLU A 103 9.47 -24.86 -32.18
C GLU A 103 10.52 -24.51 -33.27
N SER A 104 11.81 -24.77 -33.02
CA SER A 104 12.94 -24.59 -33.95
C SER A 104 13.45 -25.94 -34.48
#